data_AF-A0A6N4DZT2-F1
#
_entry.id   AF-A0A6N4DZT2-F1
#
_cell.length_a   1.000
_cell.length_b   1.000
_cell.length_c   1.000
_cell.angle_alpha   90.00
_cell.angle_beta   90.00
_cell.angle_gamma   90.00
#
_symmetry.space_group_name_H-M   'P 1'
#
loop_
_entity.id
_entity.type
_entity.pdbx_description
1 polymer ?
#
loop_
_entity_poly.entity_id
_entity_poly.type
_entity_poly.pdbx_seq_one_letter_code
_entity_poly.pdbx_strand_id
1 'polypeptide(L)'
;MALLAAAGVRAETAPAAGEGLGGWEVAAIVFALGMVLSLFHSVSLLRNSARPGPAYWLGRASSACAKSDARAAEQALLLWARTVWGDAAPSSLLEIAARLEREEMAQLLRQLREAARDGTAQWSGYLCREVLIGHLRELSAEGARRDG
;
A
#
# COMPACT_ATOMS: atom_id res chain seq x y z
N MET A 1 -65.21 9.15 -41.70
CA MET A 1 -66.35 8.74 -40.88
C MET A 1 -65.93 7.55 -40.03
N ALA A 2 -66.02 7.71 -38.72
CA ALA A 2 -65.72 6.71 -37.70
C ALA A 2 -66.75 5.57 -37.71
N LEU A 3 -66.39 4.40 -37.16
CA LEU A 3 -67.17 3.72 -36.12
C LEU A 3 -66.42 2.46 -35.61
N LEU A 4 -66.16 2.45 -34.28
CA LEU A 4 -66.23 1.37 -33.26
C LEU A 4 -65.93 -0.11 -33.65
N ALA A 5 -65.44 -1.01 -32.79
CA ALA A 5 -64.92 -1.03 -31.43
C ALA A 5 -64.58 -2.51 -31.10
N ALA A 6 -63.63 -2.70 -30.19
CA ALA A 6 -63.55 -3.75 -29.15
C ALA A 6 -63.96 -5.21 -29.45
N ALA A 7 -62.99 -6.13 -29.33
CA ALA A 7 -63.04 -7.34 -28.49
C ALA A 7 -61.78 -8.16 -28.84
N GLY A 8 -60.78 -8.26 -27.97
CA GLY A 8 -60.83 -9.20 -26.87
C GLY A 8 -59.74 -10.26 -27.10
N VAL A 9 -58.47 -9.87 -26.90
CA VAL A 9 -57.37 -10.84 -26.78
C VAL A 9 -57.58 -11.58 -25.48
N ARG A 10 -58.14 -12.77 -25.59
CA ARG A 10 -58.30 -13.72 -24.49
C ARG A 10 -56.92 -14.29 -24.17
N ALA A 11 -56.58 -14.22 -22.89
CA ALA A 11 -55.39 -14.75 -22.30
C ALA A 11 -55.20 -16.23 -22.63
N GLU A 12 -54.05 -16.57 -23.22
CA GLU A 12 -53.45 -17.88 -23.05
C GLU A 12 -52.28 -17.75 -22.06
N THR A 13 -52.46 -18.52 -21.00
CA THR A 13 -51.64 -18.69 -19.82
C THR A 13 -50.17 -18.92 -20.12
N ALA A 14 -49.32 -18.22 -19.36
CA ALA A 14 -47.90 -18.52 -19.21
C ALA A 14 -47.65 -20.00 -18.89
N PRO A 15 -46.44 -20.49 -19.18
CA PRO A 15 -45.62 -20.95 -18.08
C PRO A 15 -44.47 -19.98 -17.87
N ALA A 16 -44.41 -19.41 -16.66
CA ALA A 16 -43.17 -18.91 -16.11
C ALA A 16 -42.21 -20.11 -16.01
N ALA A 17 -41.37 -20.30 -17.02
CA ALA A 17 -40.25 -21.21 -16.95
C ALA A 17 -39.23 -20.56 -16.01
N GLY A 18 -39.22 -21.04 -14.77
CA GLY A 18 -38.33 -20.57 -13.73
C GLY A 18 -36.89 -20.54 -14.22
N GLU A 19 -36.27 -19.39 -14.04
CA GLU A 19 -34.83 -19.17 -14.14
C GLU A 19 -34.13 -20.06 -13.10
N GLY A 20 -33.82 -21.29 -13.49
CA GLY A 20 -32.88 -22.14 -12.78
C GLY A 20 -31.59 -22.18 -13.57
N LEU A 21 -30.60 -21.36 -13.17
CA LEU A 21 -29.21 -21.56 -13.57
C LEU A 21 -28.89 -23.04 -13.39
N GLY A 22 -28.55 -23.73 -14.48
CA GLY A 22 -28.28 -25.16 -14.43
C GLY A 22 -27.18 -25.42 -13.41
N GLY A 23 -27.27 -26.51 -12.64
CA GLY A 23 -26.27 -26.81 -11.60
C GLY A 23 -24.82 -26.81 -12.10
N TRP A 24 -24.61 -27.03 -13.41
CA TRP A 24 -23.31 -26.94 -14.07
C TRP A 24 -22.83 -25.49 -14.32
N GLU A 25 -23.73 -24.53 -14.57
CA GLU A 25 -23.40 -23.10 -14.70
C GLU A 25 -23.00 -22.52 -13.35
N VAL A 26 -23.70 -22.90 -12.28
CA VAL A 26 -23.32 -22.52 -10.91
C VAL A 26 -21.95 -23.10 -10.55
N ALA A 27 -21.69 -24.37 -10.89
CA ALA A 27 -20.39 -25.00 -10.69
C ALA A 27 -19.27 -24.30 -11.49
N ALA A 28 -19.54 -23.91 -12.73
CA ALA A 28 -18.59 -23.18 -13.57
C ALA A 28 -18.27 -21.79 -13.00
N ILE A 29 -19.27 -21.07 -12.48
CA ILE A 29 -19.09 -19.76 -11.83
C ILE A 29 -18.26 -19.89 -10.55
N VAL A 30 -18.57 -20.88 -9.69
CA VAL A 30 -17.80 -21.13 -8.46
C VAL A 30 -16.35 -21.53 -8.77
N PHE A 31 -16.13 -22.35 -9.79
CA PHE A 31 -14.80 -22.75 -10.23
C PHE A 31 -14.02 -21.56 -10.81
N ALA A 32 -14.65 -20.73 -11.64
CA ALA A 32 -14.04 -19.52 -12.19
C ALA A 32 -13.68 -18.52 -11.08
N LEU A 33 -14.57 -18.31 -10.11
CA LEU A 33 -14.31 -17.48 -8.93
C LEU A 33 -13.16 -18.06 -8.09
N GLY A 34 -13.13 -19.38 -7.88
CA GLY A 34 -12.06 -20.07 -7.17
C GLY A 34 -10.70 -19.93 -7.86
N MET A 35 -10.66 -20.02 -9.20
CA MET A 35 -9.44 -19.78 -9.98
C MET A 35 -8.98 -18.32 -9.89
N VAL A 36 -9.91 -17.35 -9.98
CA VAL A 36 -9.57 -15.93 -9.84
C VAL A 36 -9.06 -15.62 -8.45
N LEU A 37 -9.69 -16.16 -7.40
CA LEU A 37 -9.22 -16.05 -6.01
C LEU A 37 -7.84 -16.70 -5.83
N SER A 38 -7.62 -17.88 -6.41
CA SER A 38 -6.32 -18.59 -6.35
C SER A 38 -5.21 -17.83 -7.08
N LEU A 39 -5.50 -17.26 -8.27
CA LEU A 39 -4.58 -16.39 -9.00
C LEU A 39 -4.34 -15.10 -8.24
N PHE A 40 -5.37 -14.49 -7.63
CA PHE A 40 -5.22 -13.30 -6.80
C PHE A 40 -4.36 -13.58 -5.57
N HIS A 41 -4.54 -14.74 -4.92
CA HIS A 41 -3.71 -15.15 -3.80
C HIS A 41 -2.27 -15.44 -4.22
N SER A 42 -2.07 -16.09 -5.38
CA SER A 42 -0.75 -16.39 -5.93
C SER A 42 0.00 -15.11 -6.35
N VAL A 43 -0.70 -14.18 -7.00
CA VAL A 43 -0.18 -12.85 -7.34
C VAL A 43 0.08 -12.04 -6.07
N SER A 44 -0.78 -12.13 -5.05
CA SER A 44 -0.56 -11.47 -3.76
C SER A 44 0.68 -12.03 -3.05
N LEU A 45 0.88 -13.35 -3.07
CA LEU A 45 2.07 -14.00 -2.51
C LEU A 45 3.35 -13.61 -3.27
N LEU A 46 3.31 -13.64 -4.60
CA LEU A 46 4.43 -13.17 -5.45
C LEU A 46 4.73 -11.69 -5.22
N ARG A 47 3.69 -10.88 -5.07
CA ARG A 47 3.78 -9.43 -4.85
C ARG A 47 4.20 -9.10 -3.41
N ASN A 48 3.92 -9.95 -2.43
CA ASN A 48 4.48 -9.85 -1.08
C ASN A 48 5.95 -10.29 -1.04
N SER A 49 6.37 -11.30 -1.81
CA SER A 49 7.79 -11.66 -1.96
C SER A 49 8.60 -10.61 -2.72
N ALA A 50 7.95 -9.84 -3.61
CA ALA A 50 8.58 -8.78 -4.39
C ALA A 50 8.53 -7.40 -3.72
N ARG A 51 7.83 -7.25 -2.58
CA ARG A 51 7.82 -5.99 -1.84
C ARG A 51 9.14 -5.88 -1.07
N PRO A 52 9.96 -4.86 -1.36
CA PRO A 52 11.20 -4.70 -0.65
C PRO A 52 10.89 -4.49 0.84
N GLY A 53 11.50 -5.33 1.68
CA GLY A 53 11.32 -5.25 3.14
C GLY A 53 11.92 -3.97 3.74
N PRO A 54 11.70 -3.74 5.05
CA PRO A 54 12.18 -2.53 5.73
C PRO A 54 13.70 -2.34 5.61
N ALA A 55 14.48 -3.43 5.65
CA ALA A 55 15.94 -3.38 5.49
C ALA A 55 16.38 -2.84 4.12
N TYR A 56 15.63 -3.15 3.05
CA TYR A 56 15.93 -2.63 1.70
C TYR A 56 15.76 -1.11 1.66
N TRP A 57 14.65 -0.60 2.19
CA TRP A 57 14.36 0.84 2.19
C TRP A 57 15.34 1.63 3.05
N LEU A 58 15.77 1.08 4.19
CA LEU A 58 16.85 1.65 4.98
C LEU A 58 18.20 1.61 4.25
N GLY A 59 18.47 0.56 3.46
CA GLY A 59 19.64 0.50 2.57
C GLY A 59 19.62 1.61 1.51
N ARG A 60 18.46 1.82 0.88
CA ARG A 60 18.23 2.93 -0.08
C ARG A 60 18.39 4.30 0.58
N ALA A 61 17.80 4.51 1.75
CA ALA A 61 17.92 5.75 2.50
C ALA A 61 19.38 6.02 2.90
N SER A 62 20.10 4.99 3.38
CA SER A 62 21.53 5.09 3.68
C SER A 62 22.37 5.46 2.45
N SER A 63 22.06 4.88 1.28
CA SER A 63 22.77 5.20 0.03
C SER A 63 22.47 6.63 -0.44
N ALA A 64 21.22 7.09 -0.30
CA ALA A 64 20.83 8.46 -0.61
C ALA A 64 21.52 9.45 0.33
N CYS A 65 21.60 9.15 1.63
CA CYS A 65 22.33 9.96 2.60
C CYS A 65 23.84 10.01 2.30
N ALA A 66 24.45 8.92 1.83
CA ALA A 66 25.85 8.92 1.38
C ALA A 66 26.10 9.77 0.11
N LYS A 67 25.07 9.92 -0.74
CA LYS A 67 25.11 10.75 -1.96
C LYS A 67 24.66 12.18 -1.72
N SER A 68 24.30 12.54 -0.48
CA SER A 68 23.66 13.81 -0.13
C SER A 68 22.40 14.11 -0.95
N ASP A 69 21.67 13.06 -1.36
CA ASP A 69 20.40 13.18 -2.09
C ASP A 69 19.24 13.20 -1.09
N ALA A 70 18.83 14.41 -0.70
CA ALA A 70 17.79 14.63 0.30
C ALA A 70 16.42 14.10 -0.15
N ARG A 71 16.06 14.25 -1.44
CA ARG A 71 14.77 13.80 -1.96
C ARG A 71 14.69 12.28 -2.00
N ALA A 72 15.76 11.62 -2.47
CA ALA A 72 15.78 10.16 -2.48
C ALA A 72 15.78 9.59 -1.05
N ALA A 73 16.46 10.26 -0.10
CA ALA A 73 16.45 9.87 1.31
C ALA A 73 15.06 10.02 1.94
N GLU A 74 14.37 11.15 1.72
CA GLU A 74 13.00 11.37 2.17
C GLU A 74 12.04 10.29 1.63
N GLN A 75 12.05 10.05 0.32
CA GLN A 75 11.19 9.05 -0.30
C GLN A 75 11.44 7.64 0.25
N ALA A 76 12.71 7.28 0.45
CA ALA A 76 13.08 5.98 1.01
C ALA A 76 12.59 5.83 2.46
N LEU A 77 12.65 6.89 3.28
CA LEU A 77 12.15 6.88 4.65
C LEU A 77 10.62 6.76 4.71
N LEU A 78 9.89 7.45 3.83
CA LEU A 78 8.42 7.31 3.74
C LEU A 78 8.02 5.90 3.30
N LEU A 79 8.76 5.29 2.37
CA LEU A 79 8.50 3.92 1.93
C LEU A 79 8.84 2.91 3.03
N TRP A 80 9.95 3.11 3.75
CA TRP A 80 10.26 2.34 4.96
C TRP A 80 9.13 2.44 6.00
N ALA A 81 8.65 3.64 6.28
CA ALA A 81 7.57 3.88 7.24
C ALA A 81 6.30 3.10 6.87
N ARG A 82 5.97 3.01 5.58
CA ARG A 82 4.86 2.18 5.07
C ARG A 82 5.09 0.69 5.26
N THR A 83 6.32 0.21 5.19
CA THR A 83 6.63 -1.20 5.46
C THR A 83 6.59 -1.57 6.95
N VAL A 84 6.88 -0.62 7.85
CA VAL A 84 6.91 -0.87 9.29
C VAL A 84 5.56 -0.64 9.95
N TRP A 85 4.84 0.41 9.54
CA TRP A 85 3.59 0.83 10.19
C TRP A 85 2.33 0.57 9.35
N GLY A 86 2.46 0.03 8.14
CA GLY A 86 1.31 -0.37 7.31
C GLY A 86 0.35 0.78 7.04
N ASP A 87 -0.92 0.60 7.38
CA ASP A 87 -1.98 1.59 7.16
C ASP A 87 -1.89 2.80 8.11
N ALA A 88 -1.18 2.66 9.24
CA ALA A 88 -0.91 3.75 10.17
C ALA A 88 0.38 4.51 9.84
N ALA A 89 0.90 4.34 8.62
CA ALA A 89 2.17 4.93 8.24
C ALA A 89 2.10 6.47 8.09
N PRO A 90 3.06 7.19 8.69
CA PRO A 90 3.30 8.60 8.46
C PRO A 90 3.34 8.98 6.98
N SER A 91 2.67 10.07 6.63
CA SER A 91 2.69 10.65 5.29
C SER A 91 3.83 11.67 5.09
N SER A 92 4.46 12.09 6.19
CA SER A 92 5.51 13.11 6.19
C SER A 92 6.66 12.77 7.15
N LEU A 93 7.86 13.30 6.89
CA LEU A 93 9.02 13.13 7.79
C LEU A 93 8.77 13.70 9.20
N LEU A 94 7.89 14.69 9.33
CA LEU A 94 7.52 15.25 10.63
C LEU A 94 6.64 14.31 11.45
N GLU A 95 5.75 13.58 10.80
CA GLU A 95 4.95 12.55 11.47
C GLU A 95 5.82 11.36 11.89
N ILE A 96 6.84 11.00 11.09
CA ILE A 96 7.87 10.04 11.51
C ILE A 96 8.58 10.56 12.77
N ALA A 97 9.02 11.82 12.77
CA ALA A 97 9.68 12.43 13.91
C ALA A 97 8.80 12.43 15.17
N ALA A 98 7.53 12.79 15.03
CA ALA A 98 6.56 12.80 16.13
C ALA A 98 6.40 11.41 16.75
N ARG A 99 6.40 10.36 15.92
CA ARG A 99 6.24 8.97 16.39
C ARG A 99 7.51 8.38 17.00
N LEU A 100 8.68 8.87 16.61
CA LEU A 100 9.95 8.48 17.22
C LEU A 100 10.16 9.13 18.60
N GLU A 101 9.45 10.22 18.91
CA GLU A 101 9.51 10.97 20.17
C GLU A 101 10.94 11.33 20.62
N ARG A 102 11.85 11.54 19.66
CA ARG A 102 13.25 11.87 19.90
C ARG A 102 13.62 13.19 19.25
N GLU A 103 14.06 14.15 20.06
CA GLU A 103 14.33 15.51 19.60
C GLU A 103 15.46 15.56 18.55
N GLU A 104 16.54 14.80 18.75
CA GLU A 104 17.65 14.71 17.80
C GLU A 104 17.19 14.18 16.43
N MET A 105 16.33 13.15 16.41
CA MET A 105 15.77 12.61 15.17
C MET A 105 14.82 13.61 14.51
N ALA A 106 14.03 14.31 15.31
CA ALA A 106 13.11 15.34 14.83
C ALA A 106 13.84 16.52 14.17
N GLN A 107 15.02 16.91 14.69
CA GLN A 107 15.85 17.94 14.08
C GLN A 107 16.46 17.45 12.75
N LEU A 108 17.01 16.24 12.70
CA LEU A 108 17.57 15.66 11.47
C LEU A 108 16.52 15.49 10.38
N LEU A 109 15.31 15.02 10.72
CA LEU A 109 14.19 14.86 9.80
C LEU A 109 13.64 16.20 9.29
N ARG A 110 13.67 17.25 10.12
CA ARG A 110 13.34 18.63 9.71
C ARG A 110 14.35 19.16 8.69
N GLN A 111 15.64 19.06 8.99
CA GLN A 111 16.71 19.48 8.07
C GLN A 111 16.66 18.73 6.75
N LEU A 112 16.42 17.41 6.80
CA LEU A 112 16.26 16.58 5.61
C LEU A 112 15.07 17.04 4.76
N ARG A 113 13.92 17.31 5.37
CA ARG A 113 12.73 17.81 4.67
C ARG A 113 13.00 19.15 4.00
N GLU A 114 13.64 20.08 4.70
CA GLU A 114 13.97 21.40 4.16
C GLU A 114 14.95 21.27 2.98
N ALA A 115 15.96 20.40 3.11
CA ALA A 115 16.90 20.11 2.04
C ALA A 115 16.21 19.44 0.83
N ALA A 116 15.23 18.56 1.05
CA ALA A 116 14.49 17.91 -0.02
C ALA A 116 13.54 18.86 -0.75
N ARG A 117 12.95 19.82 -0.02
CA ARG A 117 12.00 20.80 -0.57
C ARG A 117 12.71 21.82 -1.45
N ASP A 118 13.67 22.54 -0.88
CA ASP A 118 14.22 23.76 -1.46
C ASP A 118 15.72 23.64 -1.81
N GLY A 119 16.39 22.56 -1.38
CA GLY A 119 17.82 22.34 -1.66
C GLY A 119 18.76 23.29 -0.92
N THR A 120 18.23 24.18 -0.07
CA THR A 120 18.95 25.27 0.58
C THR A 120 19.43 24.92 1.99
N ALA A 121 18.78 23.98 2.66
CA ALA A 121 19.14 23.62 4.03
C ALA A 121 20.44 22.82 4.08
N GLN A 122 21.35 23.25 4.94
CA GLN A 122 22.57 22.51 5.23
C GLN A 122 22.21 21.26 6.03
N TRP A 123 22.14 20.13 5.34
CA TRP A 123 21.83 18.83 5.92
C TRP A 123 23.07 17.92 5.88
N SER A 124 23.28 17.19 6.97
CA SER A 124 24.39 16.23 7.06
C SER A 124 23.96 14.83 6.66
N GLY A 125 24.37 14.42 5.45
CA GLY A 125 24.21 13.04 4.98
C GLY A 125 24.89 12.02 5.90
N TYR A 126 26.00 12.41 6.54
CA TYR A 126 26.67 11.58 7.54
C TYR A 126 25.81 11.36 8.79
N LEU A 127 25.28 12.42 9.39
CA LEU A 127 24.42 12.30 10.58
C LEU A 127 23.11 11.58 10.28
N CYS A 128 22.53 11.77 9.07
CA CYS A 128 21.44 10.93 8.61
C CYS A 128 21.82 9.45 8.65
N ARG A 129 22.96 9.09 8.05
CA ARG A 129 23.33 7.68 7.88
C ARG A 129 23.69 7.01 9.20
N GLU A 130 24.48 7.66 10.04
CA GLU A 130 24.95 7.02 11.28
C GLU A 130 23.91 7.09 12.39
N VAL A 131 23.28 8.24 12.60
CA VAL A 131 22.39 8.45 13.75
C VAL A 131 20.96 8.03 13.41
N LEU A 132 20.38 8.60 12.33
CA LEU A 132 18.99 8.31 11.97
C LEU A 132 18.83 6.88 11.44
N ILE A 133 19.56 6.49 10.39
CA ILE A 133 19.41 5.15 9.81
C ILE A 133 19.88 4.06 10.78
N GLY A 134 20.92 4.31 11.57
CA GLY A 134 21.34 3.40 12.64
C GLY A 134 20.19 3.08 13.61
N HIS A 135 19.55 4.11 14.13
CA HIS A 135 18.42 3.95 15.05
C HIS A 135 17.21 3.26 14.41
N LEU A 136 16.87 3.60 13.18
CA LEU A 136 15.74 2.97 12.47
C LEU A 136 15.97 1.48 12.18
N ARG A 137 17.23 1.04 12.01
CA ARG A 137 17.57 -0.38 11.87
C ARG A 137 17.31 -1.15 13.16
N GLU A 138 17.69 -0.60 14.31
CA GLU A 138 17.42 -1.20 15.61
C GLU A 138 15.92 -1.36 15.85
N LEU A 139 15.14 -0.31 15.58
CA LEU A 139 13.68 -0.35 15.68
C LEU A 139 13.06 -1.41 14.75
N SER A 140 13.55 -1.51 13.52
CA SER A 140 13.06 -2.51 12.56
C SER A 140 13.42 -3.94 12.98
N ALA A 141 14.59 -4.15 13.60
CA ALA A 141 15.01 -5.44 14.13
C ALA A 141 14.20 -5.83 15.38
N GLU A 142 13.87 -4.87 16.24
CA GLU A 142 13.02 -5.10 17.42
C GLU A 142 11.59 -5.46 17.02
N GLY A 143 11.02 -4.77 16.03
CA GLY A 143 9.70 -5.11 15.48
C GLY A 143 9.66 -6.52 14.89
N ALA A 144 10.66 -6.88 14.07
CA ALA A 144 10.75 -8.21 13.46
C ALA A 144 10.87 -9.35 14.49
N ARG A 145 11.42 -9.09 15.69
CA ARG A 145 11.50 -10.08 16.78
C ARG A 145 10.20 -10.28 17.55
N ARG A 146 9.27 -9.32 17.49
CA ARG A 146 7.98 -9.41 18.19
C ARG A 146 6.89 -10.08 17.35
N ASP A 147 7.02 -9.99 16.03
CA ASP A 147 6.04 -10.53 15.07
C ASP A 147 6.36 -11.95 14.58
N GLY A 148 7.50 -12.52 14.98
CA GLY A 148 7.93 -13.90 14.65
C GLY A 148 7.87 -14.83 15.85
#